data_AF-A0ABD6B469-F1
#
_entry.id   AF-A0ABD6B469-F1
#
_cell.length_a   1.000
_cell.length_b   1.000
_cell.length_c   1.000
_cell.angle_alpha   90.00
_cell.angle_beta   90.00
_cell.angle_gamma   90.00
#
_symmetry.space_group_name_H-M   'P 1'
#
loop_
_entity.id
_entity.type
_entity.pdbx_description
1 polymer ?
#
loop_
_entity_poly.entity_id
_entity_poly.type
_entity_poly.pdbx_seq_one_letter_code
_entity_poly.pdbx_strand_id
1 'polypeptide(L)'
;FAFDPVTESGVATVGDESFDSVQRAVDAAEPGETVYLRGRFDERVVVNTTGVTVTTAPDARAVIDGGQEGDVLTVAAANVTVRDLWIRNSGMDTSTNDAGVWIDAPNVTVADSRLTEITFGVWVDGVDDAALRNNTIVGRESVTPRSYRGNGIQLWKTTGTLVEDNRITDARDGIYYSWASNVTARGNTLWDLRYGVHYMYSHRNRLVNNTAVDNDVGYALMLSEEIEVVNNTAANNTGTSGHGLLLKRIDYSMIRGNTLVDNQRGIYSLNSADNEITDNLLLGNQIGFHLTAGTSGERVVGNSFVGNRRHVQAVTSDTHVWNGSERGNYWSDAGAADLDDDGVSELRYRPAGLVEKLVRENPAAAVFTNSPAFEAIRRAERTLPIVDAPGVVDYHPLERSPHDWRDHYARDRDD
;
A
#
# COMPACT_ATOMS: atom_id res chain seq x y z
N PHE A 1 16.65 -9.11 -8.65
CA PHE A 1 17.72 -8.08 -8.57
C PHE A 1 19.08 -8.72 -8.74
N ALA A 2 19.94 -8.22 -9.63
CA ALA A 2 21.32 -8.69 -9.75
C ALA A 2 22.26 -7.66 -9.12
N PHE A 3 23.06 -8.08 -8.15
CA PHE A 3 24.07 -7.24 -7.51
C PHE A 3 25.45 -7.84 -7.72
N ASP A 4 26.41 -6.99 -8.07
CA ASP A 4 27.80 -7.43 -8.18
C ASP A 4 28.30 -7.92 -6.82
N PRO A 5 28.92 -9.11 -6.76
CA PRO A 5 29.44 -9.64 -5.51
C PRO A 5 30.58 -8.77 -4.98
N VAL A 6 30.62 -8.60 -3.66
CA VAL A 6 31.75 -8.00 -2.92
C VAL A 6 32.48 -9.14 -2.22
N THR A 7 33.69 -9.46 -2.68
CA THR A 7 34.48 -10.61 -2.20
C THR A 7 35.77 -10.20 -1.48
N GLU A 8 36.19 -8.94 -1.61
CA GLU A 8 37.35 -8.42 -0.87
C GLU A 8 37.03 -8.40 0.63
N SER A 9 37.98 -8.82 1.47
CA SER A 9 37.81 -8.74 2.94
C SER A 9 37.54 -7.32 3.41
N GLY A 10 36.70 -7.20 4.43
CA GLY A 10 36.25 -5.95 4.99
C GLY A 10 37.35 -5.16 5.71
N VAL A 11 37.33 -3.84 5.53
CA VAL A 11 38.08 -2.86 6.33
C VAL A 11 37.13 -1.76 6.76
N ALA A 12 37.00 -1.56 8.06
CA ALA A 12 36.21 -0.50 8.67
C ALA A 12 37.14 0.57 9.23
N THR A 13 36.79 1.85 9.11
CA THR A 13 37.62 2.96 9.61
C THR A 13 36.80 3.98 10.37
N VAL A 14 37.37 4.50 11.47
CA VAL A 14 36.84 5.61 12.26
C VAL A 14 38.02 6.52 12.60
N GLY A 15 37.94 7.80 12.23
CA GLY A 15 39.10 8.70 12.32
C GLY A 15 40.31 8.15 11.55
N ASP A 16 41.45 8.01 12.24
CA ASP A 16 42.69 7.43 11.69
C ASP A 16 42.84 5.92 12.01
N GLU A 17 41.86 5.32 12.69
CA GLU A 17 41.88 3.92 13.10
C GLU A 17 41.24 3.01 12.05
N SER A 18 41.77 1.79 11.93
CA SER A 18 41.31 0.77 10.98
C SER A 18 41.09 -0.56 11.69
N PHE A 19 39.99 -1.21 11.33
CA PHE A 19 39.48 -2.45 11.93
C PHE A 19 39.13 -3.46 10.84
N ASP A 20 39.27 -4.75 11.15
CA ASP A 20 38.82 -5.87 10.29
C ASP A 20 37.39 -6.31 10.61
N SER A 21 36.71 -5.60 11.52
CA SER A 21 35.35 -5.88 11.99
C SER A 21 34.60 -4.56 12.14
N VAL A 22 33.35 -4.55 11.65
CA VAL A 22 32.40 -3.46 11.85
C VAL A 22 32.10 -3.31 13.33
N GLN A 23 31.90 -4.41 14.08
CA GLN A 23 31.62 -4.34 15.51
C GLN A 23 32.72 -3.58 16.26
N ARG A 24 34.01 -3.92 16.02
CA ARG A 24 35.12 -3.22 16.67
C ARG A 24 35.18 -1.74 16.30
N ALA A 25 34.84 -1.39 15.07
CA ALA A 25 34.81 0.00 14.62
C ALA A 25 33.67 0.80 15.27
N VAL A 26 32.45 0.25 15.37
CA VAL A 26 31.32 0.95 16.01
C VAL A 26 31.47 1.03 17.53
N ASP A 27 32.16 0.07 18.16
CA ASP A 27 32.50 0.12 19.59
C ASP A 27 33.58 1.18 19.90
N ALA A 28 34.49 1.43 18.96
CA ALA A 28 35.54 2.44 19.09
C ALA A 28 35.07 3.86 18.76
N ALA A 29 33.98 4.00 17.98
CA ALA A 29 33.45 5.29 17.59
C ALA A 29 32.94 6.11 18.78
N GLU A 30 33.29 7.39 18.82
CA GLU A 30 32.71 8.38 19.71
C GLU A 30 31.34 8.87 19.19
N PRO A 31 30.48 9.43 20.07
CA PRO A 31 29.20 9.98 19.64
C PRO A 31 29.31 10.99 18.50
N GLY A 32 28.56 10.77 17.43
CA GLY A 32 28.56 11.65 16.25
C GLY A 32 29.60 11.30 15.18
N GLU A 33 30.49 10.33 15.43
CA GLU A 33 31.48 9.91 14.43
C GLU A 33 30.88 9.08 13.29
N THR A 34 31.64 8.98 12.20
CA THR A 34 31.27 8.16 11.05
C THR A 34 32.21 6.97 10.92
N VAL A 35 31.63 5.78 10.85
CA VAL A 35 32.29 4.52 10.52
C VAL A 35 32.15 4.26 9.03
N TYR A 36 33.27 4.28 8.32
CA TYR A 36 33.33 3.96 6.89
C TYR A 36 33.69 2.50 6.67
N LEU A 37 32.95 1.83 5.79
CA LEU A 37 33.11 0.43 5.47
C LEU A 37 33.56 0.24 4.02
N ARG A 38 34.44 -0.73 3.79
CA ARG A 38 34.80 -1.22 2.45
C ARG A 38 34.95 -2.74 2.51
N GLY A 39 34.50 -3.45 1.49
CA GLY A 39 34.64 -4.91 1.40
C GLY A 39 33.54 -5.67 2.11
N ARG A 40 33.78 -6.96 2.37
CA ARG A 40 32.84 -7.90 2.96
C ARG A 40 33.17 -8.18 4.42
N PHE A 41 32.15 -8.07 5.25
CA PHE A 41 32.16 -8.41 6.67
C PHE A 41 31.19 -9.56 6.90
N ASP A 42 31.69 -10.67 7.42
CA ASP A 42 30.92 -11.85 7.80
C ASP A 42 30.68 -11.83 9.31
N GLU A 43 29.76 -10.97 9.76
CA GLU A 43 29.49 -10.75 11.18
C GLU A 43 28.06 -10.23 11.41
N ARG A 44 27.69 -10.12 12.69
CA ARG A 44 26.49 -9.42 13.15
C ARG A 44 26.92 -8.25 14.01
N VAL A 45 26.24 -7.12 13.87
CA VAL A 45 26.69 -5.85 14.44
C VAL A 45 25.62 -5.26 15.34
N VAL A 46 26.03 -4.75 16.50
CA VAL A 46 25.19 -3.97 17.40
C VAL A 46 25.79 -2.58 17.58
N VAL A 47 25.05 -1.54 17.20
CA VAL A 47 25.46 -0.14 17.35
C VAL A 47 24.89 0.42 18.66
N ASN A 48 25.76 0.58 19.67
CA ASN A 48 25.39 1.07 21.00
C ASN A 48 25.79 2.53 21.25
N THR A 49 26.53 3.16 20.33
CA THR A 49 26.97 4.56 20.46
C THR A 49 26.00 5.48 19.73
N THR A 50 25.47 6.48 20.45
CA THR A 50 24.52 7.47 19.92
C THR A 50 25.15 8.35 18.84
N GLY A 51 24.36 8.74 17.84
CA GLY A 51 24.82 9.67 16.80
C GLY A 51 25.79 9.11 15.77
N VAL A 52 26.19 7.84 15.89
CA VAL A 52 27.13 7.22 14.94
C VAL A 52 26.47 7.08 13.56
N THR A 53 27.24 7.37 12.52
CA THR A 53 26.88 7.06 11.13
C THR A 53 27.67 5.86 10.64
N VAL A 54 27.03 4.79 10.18
CA VAL A 54 27.68 3.65 9.53
C VAL A 54 27.39 3.69 8.04
N THR A 55 28.44 3.73 7.21
CA THR A 55 28.28 3.91 5.76
C THR A 55 29.41 3.33 4.93
N THR A 56 29.21 3.15 3.63
CA THR A 56 30.28 2.75 2.71
C THR A 56 31.27 3.90 2.48
N ALA A 57 32.56 3.59 2.41
CA ALA A 57 33.62 4.53 2.04
C ALA A 57 33.39 5.07 0.61
N PRO A 58 33.80 6.31 0.30
CA PRO A 58 33.73 6.84 -1.06
C PRO A 58 34.38 5.89 -2.09
N ASP A 59 33.73 5.73 -3.24
CA ASP A 59 34.17 4.86 -4.35
C ASP A 59 34.39 3.39 -3.97
N ALA A 60 33.81 2.93 -2.86
CA ALA A 60 33.86 1.56 -2.40
C ALA A 60 32.49 0.86 -2.49
N ARG A 61 32.49 -0.43 -2.15
CA ARG A 61 31.28 -1.20 -1.87
C ARG A 61 31.49 -1.90 -0.53
N ALA A 62 30.51 -1.87 0.36
CA ALA A 62 30.54 -2.61 1.61
C ALA A 62 29.34 -3.54 1.74
N VAL A 63 29.58 -4.74 2.28
CA VAL A 63 28.53 -5.69 2.62
C VAL A 63 28.72 -6.22 4.04
N ILE A 64 27.63 -6.23 4.81
CA ILE A 64 27.54 -6.96 6.09
C ILE A 64 26.66 -8.18 5.83
N ASP A 65 27.24 -9.37 6.01
CA ASP A 65 26.62 -10.65 5.77
C ASP A 65 26.40 -11.38 7.10
N GLY A 66 25.13 -11.56 7.48
CA GLY A 66 24.75 -12.15 8.77
C GLY A 66 24.89 -13.67 8.83
N GLY A 67 25.34 -14.33 7.76
CA GLY A 67 25.62 -15.77 7.78
C GLY A 67 24.41 -16.68 7.97
N GLN A 68 23.19 -16.19 7.70
CA GLN A 68 21.91 -16.88 7.88
C GLN A 68 21.50 -17.16 9.34
N GLU A 69 21.95 -16.33 10.28
CA GLU A 69 21.60 -16.46 11.70
C GLU A 69 21.32 -15.08 12.31
N GLY A 70 20.22 -14.96 13.06
CA GLY A 70 19.85 -13.77 13.82
C GLY A 70 19.70 -12.47 13.01
N ASP A 71 19.73 -11.35 13.71
CA ASP A 71 19.75 -10.02 13.09
C ASP A 71 21.13 -9.70 12.52
N VAL A 72 21.19 -9.06 11.35
CA VAL A 72 22.47 -8.65 10.76
C VAL A 72 23.01 -7.38 11.43
N LEU A 73 22.14 -6.38 11.60
CA LEU A 73 22.48 -5.10 12.22
C LEU A 73 21.40 -4.68 13.21
N THR A 74 21.76 -4.58 14.49
CA THR A 74 20.90 -4.04 15.55
C THR A 74 21.35 -2.62 15.89
N VAL A 75 20.43 -1.67 15.81
CA VAL A 75 20.64 -0.26 16.18
C VAL A 75 19.98 -0.01 17.53
N ALA A 76 20.79 -0.05 18.59
CA ALA A 76 20.35 0.06 19.98
C ALA A 76 20.58 1.46 20.59
N ALA A 77 21.08 2.41 19.80
CA ALA A 77 21.34 3.77 20.22
C ALA A 77 20.64 4.81 19.33
N ALA A 78 20.22 5.92 19.95
CA ALA A 78 19.47 6.96 19.29
C ALA A 78 20.32 7.75 18.28
N ASN A 79 19.66 8.43 17.34
CA ASN A 79 20.28 9.32 16.35
C ASN A 79 21.32 8.62 15.44
N VAL A 80 21.28 7.30 15.35
CA VAL A 80 22.17 6.53 14.48
C VAL A 80 21.70 6.61 13.04
N THR A 81 22.64 6.75 12.11
CA THR A 81 22.37 6.69 10.67
C THR A 81 23.08 5.49 10.06
N VAL A 82 22.34 4.61 9.40
CA VAL A 82 22.85 3.50 8.60
C VAL A 82 22.56 3.84 7.15
N ARG A 83 23.59 4.00 6.31
CA ARG A 83 23.34 4.38 4.91
C ARG A 83 24.32 3.84 3.89
N ASP A 84 23.85 3.67 2.66
CA ASP A 84 24.67 3.21 1.52
C ASP A 84 25.38 1.88 1.83
N LEU A 85 24.67 0.91 2.40
CA LEU A 85 25.20 -0.41 2.74
C LEU A 85 24.46 -1.51 2.00
N TRP A 86 25.17 -2.61 1.73
CA TRP A 86 24.52 -3.88 1.44
C TRP A 86 24.45 -4.73 2.72
N ILE A 87 23.26 -5.02 3.19
CA ILE A 87 23.00 -5.85 4.37
C ILE A 87 22.31 -7.12 3.88
N ARG A 88 22.83 -8.30 4.22
CA ARG A 88 22.28 -9.54 3.65
C ARG A 88 22.37 -10.74 4.56
N ASN A 89 21.61 -11.77 4.19
CA ASN A 89 21.64 -13.10 4.81
C ASN A 89 21.34 -13.05 6.32
N SER A 90 20.23 -12.44 6.74
CA SER A 90 19.75 -12.54 8.14
C SER A 90 19.40 -13.98 8.50
N GLY A 91 19.05 -14.28 9.74
CA GLY A 91 18.43 -15.55 10.09
C GLY A 91 17.08 -15.81 9.40
N MET A 92 16.56 -17.02 9.58
CA MET A 92 15.31 -17.50 8.94
C MET A 92 14.14 -17.64 9.92
N ASP A 93 14.33 -17.33 11.20
CA ASP A 93 13.34 -17.59 12.23
C ASP A 93 12.34 -16.43 12.36
N THR A 94 11.09 -16.70 11.97
CA THR A 94 9.98 -15.74 12.09
C THR A 94 9.42 -15.65 13.52
N SER A 95 9.85 -16.52 14.43
CA SER A 95 9.44 -16.50 15.84
C SER A 95 10.32 -15.58 16.69
N THR A 96 11.61 -15.48 16.35
CA THR A 96 12.55 -14.50 16.89
C THR A 96 12.59 -13.21 16.08
N ASN A 97 11.94 -13.20 14.91
CA ASN A 97 11.82 -12.06 14.00
C ASN A 97 13.15 -11.60 13.37
N ASP A 98 14.01 -12.55 13.00
CA ASP A 98 15.34 -12.25 12.44
C ASP A 98 15.28 -11.21 11.29
N ALA A 99 16.01 -10.12 11.44
CA ALA A 99 15.93 -8.96 10.56
C ALA A 99 17.26 -8.63 9.85
N GLY A 100 17.17 -7.95 8.72
CA GLY A 100 18.32 -7.26 8.13
C GLY A 100 18.78 -6.12 9.05
N VAL A 101 17.85 -5.26 9.43
CA VAL A 101 18.08 -4.18 10.40
C VAL A 101 17.00 -4.21 11.48
N TRP A 102 17.43 -4.34 12.73
CA TRP A 102 16.58 -4.20 13.91
C TRP A 102 16.81 -2.83 14.55
N ILE A 103 15.75 -2.07 14.80
CA ILE A 103 15.81 -0.72 15.37
C ILE A 103 15.13 -0.74 16.73
N ASP A 104 15.92 -0.53 17.78
CA ASP A 104 15.50 -0.52 19.20
C ASP A 104 15.78 0.84 19.87
N ALA A 105 15.99 1.89 19.07
CA ALA A 105 16.22 3.25 19.56
C ALA A 105 15.57 4.31 18.64
N PRO A 106 15.19 5.48 19.20
CA PRO A 106 14.50 6.51 18.43
C PRO A 106 15.43 7.31 17.52
N ASN A 107 14.85 8.03 16.55
CA ASN A 107 15.57 8.90 15.61
C ASN A 107 16.62 8.16 14.77
N VAL A 108 16.39 6.88 14.45
CA VAL A 108 17.28 6.10 13.61
C VAL A 108 16.94 6.28 12.15
N THR A 109 17.95 6.55 11.32
CA THR A 109 17.79 6.62 9.86
C THR A 109 18.42 5.39 9.21
N VAL A 110 17.66 4.69 8.37
CA VAL A 110 18.18 3.69 7.44
C VAL A 110 17.93 4.19 6.02
N ALA A 111 19.00 4.51 5.29
CA ALA A 111 18.87 5.18 4.00
C ALA A 111 19.74 4.57 2.90
N ASP A 112 19.31 4.69 1.65
CA ASP A 112 20.11 4.37 0.45
C ASP A 112 20.72 2.96 0.46
N SER A 113 20.13 2.03 1.21
CA SER A 113 20.72 0.73 1.51
C SER A 113 20.00 -0.39 0.76
N ARG A 114 20.71 -1.50 0.60
CA ARG A 114 20.21 -2.72 -0.04
C ARG A 114 20.12 -3.80 1.02
N LEU A 115 18.92 -4.32 1.23
CA LEU A 115 18.67 -5.41 2.16
C LEU A 115 18.18 -6.61 1.34
N THR A 116 18.94 -7.70 1.31
CA THR A 116 18.65 -8.84 0.44
C THR A 116 18.78 -10.16 1.17
N GLU A 117 18.03 -11.18 0.77
CA GLU A 117 18.09 -12.50 1.40
C GLU A 117 17.87 -12.37 2.91
N ILE A 118 16.73 -11.80 3.28
CA ILE A 118 16.36 -11.42 4.65
C ILE A 118 14.96 -11.95 4.99
N THR A 119 14.71 -12.25 6.27
CA THR A 119 13.38 -12.65 6.73
C THR A 119 12.52 -11.43 6.93
N PHE A 120 12.88 -10.56 7.89
CA PHE A 120 12.35 -9.20 7.97
C PHE A 120 13.39 -8.22 7.43
N GLY A 121 12.98 -7.21 6.67
CA GLY A 121 13.94 -6.23 6.16
C GLY A 121 14.39 -5.24 7.21
N VAL A 122 13.50 -4.32 7.55
CA VAL A 122 13.70 -3.42 8.69
C VAL A 122 12.59 -3.65 9.70
N TRP A 123 12.97 -3.90 10.95
CA TRP A 123 12.06 -3.98 12.07
C TRP A 123 12.22 -2.76 12.97
N VAL A 124 11.16 -1.97 13.11
CA VAL A 124 11.08 -0.85 14.07
C VAL A 124 10.35 -1.35 15.32
N ASP A 125 11.08 -1.54 16.42
CA ASP A 125 10.58 -2.22 17.61
C ASP A 125 10.20 -1.25 18.73
N GLY A 126 9.00 -0.70 18.69
CA GLY A 126 8.46 0.05 19.83
C GLY A 126 9.17 1.37 20.10
N VAL A 127 9.75 1.94 19.04
CA VAL A 127 10.49 3.22 19.07
C VAL A 127 9.96 4.20 18.04
N ASP A 128 10.24 5.47 18.27
CA ASP A 128 9.65 6.58 17.53
C ASP A 128 10.62 7.26 16.58
N ASP A 129 10.06 7.98 15.62
CA ASP A 129 10.77 8.91 14.74
C ASP A 129 11.88 8.24 13.89
N ALA A 130 11.69 6.97 13.54
CA ALA A 130 12.57 6.29 12.58
C ALA A 130 12.37 6.86 11.17
N ALA A 131 13.41 6.83 10.34
CA ALA A 131 13.33 7.24 8.95
C ALA A 131 13.94 6.19 8.01
N LEU A 132 13.10 5.56 7.20
CA LEU A 132 13.47 4.50 6.27
C LEU A 132 13.35 5.06 4.85
N ARG A 133 14.48 5.43 4.23
CA ARG A 133 14.49 6.21 2.97
C ARG A 133 15.25 5.52 1.84
N ASN A 134 14.68 5.47 0.64
CA ASN A 134 15.36 5.03 -0.58
C ASN A 134 16.08 3.67 -0.45
N ASN A 135 15.52 2.75 0.33
CA ASN A 135 16.09 1.41 0.47
C ASN A 135 15.51 0.46 -0.58
N THR A 136 16.31 -0.52 -1.00
CA THR A 136 15.84 -1.66 -1.79
C THR A 136 15.82 -2.90 -0.90
N ILE A 137 14.64 -3.47 -0.67
CA ILE A 137 14.42 -4.60 0.23
C ILE A 137 13.90 -5.78 -0.60
N VAL A 138 14.65 -6.87 -0.60
CA VAL A 138 14.36 -8.09 -1.37
C VAL A 138 14.37 -9.27 -0.42
N GLY A 139 13.19 -9.85 -0.19
CA GLY A 139 13.03 -11.05 0.63
C GLY A 139 13.59 -12.32 -0.04
N ARG A 140 13.32 -13.48 0.56
CA ARG A 140 13.78 -14.78 0.05
C ARG A 140 12.74 -15.43 -0.84
N GLU A 141 12.95 -15.33 -2.15
CA GLU A 141 12.03 -15.94 -3.11
C GLU A 141 11.90 -17.47 -2.92
N SER A 142 13.00 -18.12 -2.51
CA SER A 142 13.09 -19.56 -2.24
C SER A 142 12.15 -20.05 -1.13
N VAL A 143 11.69 -19.18 -0.24
CA VAL A 143 10.75 -19.53 0.83
C VAL A 143 9.33 -19.54 0.27
N THR A 144 8.75 -20.73 0.19
CA THR A 144 7.40 -20.98 -0.35
C THR A 144 6.56 -21.83 0.61
N PRO A 145 5.25 -21.57 0.78
CA PRO A 145 4.48 -20.47 0.18
C PRO A 145 4.90 -19.08 0.69
N ARG A 146 4.59 -18.03 -0.09
CA ARG A 146 4.88 -16.61 0.23
C ARG A 146 4.47 -16.21 1.65
N SER A 147 3.43 -16.83 2.22
CA SER A 147 2.96 -16.59 3.59
C SER A 147 3.95 -16.96 4.69
N TYR A 148 4.99 -17.74 4.39
CA TYR A 148 6.05 -18.12 5.34
C TYR A 148 7.22 -17.14 5.38
N ARG A 149 7.24 -16.15 4.48
CA ARG A 149 8.25 -15.08 4.50
C ARG A 149 7.96 -14.09 5.64
N GLY A 150 8.98 -13.34 6.05
CA GLY A 150 8.79 -12.15 6.89
C GLY A 150 8.40 -10.93 6.04
N ASN A 151 8.21 -9.79 6.70
CA ASN A 151 7.76 -8.55 6.06
C ASN A 151 8.95 -7.70 5.60
N GLY A 152 8.79 -6.88 4.58
CA GLY A 152 9.84 -5.97 4.12
C GLY A 152 10.18 -4.93 5.19
N ILE A 153 9.18 -4.17 5.62
CA ILE A 153 9.28 -3.24 6.75
C ILE A 153 8.20 -3.61 7.77
N GLN A 154 8.61 -3.80 9.02
CA GLN A 154 7.73 -4.01 10.16
C GLN A 154 7.74 -2.77 11.04
N LEU A 155 6.58 -2.14 11.20
CA LEU A 155 6.36 -1.01 12.10
C LEU A 155 5.55 -1.51 13.30
N TRP A 156 6.21 -1.74 14.42
CA TRP A 156 5.57 -2.17 15.65
C TRP A 156 5.61 -1.07 16.70
N LYS A 157 4.44 -0.63 17.17
CA LYS A 157 4.30 0.34 18.27
C LYS A 157 5.15 1.60 18.13
N THR A 158 5.15 2.19 16.93
CA THR A 158 5.92 3.39 16.60
C THR A 158 5.01 4.58 16.34
N THR A 159 5.46 5.78 16.70
CA THR A 159 4.91 7.04 16.21
C THR A 159 5.94 7.86 15.41
N GLY A 160 5.45 8.66 14.46
CA GLY A 160 6.28 9.64 13.75
C GLY A 160 7.23 9.07 12.69
N THR A 161 7.23 7.75 12.48
CA THR A 161 8.10 7.11 11.50
C THR A 161 7.82 7.61 10.06
N LEU A 162 8.87 7.83 9.29
CA LEU A 162 8.82 8.14 7.86
C LEU A 162 9.31 6.94 7.05
N VAL A 163 8.50 6.48 6.10
CA VAL A 163 8.85 5.42 5.15
C VAL A 163 8.78 6.00 3.73
N GLU A 164 9.92 6.34 3.14
CA GLU A 164 9.99 7.15 1.93
C GLU A 164 10.78 6.46 0.80
N ASP A 165 10.23 6.45 -0.40
CA ASP A 165 10.92 6.06 -1.65
C ASP A 165 11.58 4.67 -1.63
N ASN A 166 11.07 3.76 -0.79
CA ASN A 166 11.60 2.39 -0.71
C ASN A 166 11.02 1.51 -1.84
N ARG A 167 11.82 0.54 -2.27
CA ARG A 167 11.43 -0.51 -3.22
C ARG A 167 11.42 -1.85 -2.50
N ILE A 168 10.27 -2.51 -2.42
CA ILE A 168 10.10 -3.74 -1.64
C ILE A 168 9.47 -4.83 -2.48
N THR A 169 10.13 -5.98 -2.55
CA THR A 169 9.66 -7.18 -3.27
C THR A 169 10.04 -8.44 -2.51
N ASP A 170 9.45 -9.56 -2.93
CA ASP A 170 9.81 -10.91 -2.51
C ASP A 170 9.71 -11.17 -1.00
N ALA A 171 9.08 -10.27 -0.26
CA ALA A 171 8.68 -10.44 1.12
C ALA A 171 7.25 -11.01 1.21
N ARG A 172 6.76 -11.25 2.43
CA ARG A 172 5.35 -11.59 2.65
C ARG A 172 4.47 -10.35 2.45
N ASP A 173 4.61 -9.35 3.31
CA ASP A 173 3.95 -8.05 3.17
C ASP A 173 5.04 -6.98 3.01
N GLY A 174 4.76 -5.93 2.24
CA GLY A 174 5.72 -4.87 1.95
C GLY A 174 5.99 -4.00 3.17
N ILE A 175 4.98 -3.23 3.59
CA ILE A 175 5.02 -2.41 4.82
C ILE A 175 3.89 -2.86 5.74
N TYR A 176 4.23 -3.41 6.91
CA TYR A 176 3.29 -3.89 7.90
C TYR A 176 3.23 -2.95 9.11
N TYR A 177 2.02 -2.53 9.47
CA TYR A 177 1.75 -1.65 10.60
C TYR A 177 1.05 -2.43 11.70
N SER A 178 1.54 -2.30 12.93
CA SER A 178 0.95 -2.91 14.12
C SER A 178 1.02 -1.94 15.29
N TRP A 179 -0.11 -1.32 15.65
CA TRP A 179 -0.16 -0.26 16.68
C TRP A 179 0.73 0.94 16.35
N ALA A 180 0.80 1.34 15.08
CA ALA A 180 1.60 2.49 14.64
C ALA A 180 0.71 3.72 14.38
N SER A 181 1.21 4.92 14.70
CA SER A 181 0.45 6.17 14.52
C SER A 181 1.30 7.31 13.95
N ASN A 182 0.67 8.28 13.29
CA ASN A 182 1.37 9.44 12.71
C ASN A 182 2.53 9.07 11.76
N VAL A 183 2.48 7.87 11.17
CA VAL A 183 3.47 7.41 10.20
C VAL A 183 3.12 7.99 8.84
N THR A 184 4.13 8.49 8.12
CA THR A 184 3.99 8.86 6.72
C THR A 184 4.74 7.86 5.85
N ALA A 185 4.01 7.10 5.03
CA ALA A 185 4.60 6.32 3.95
C ALA A 185 4.34 7.00 2.61
N ARG A 186 5.40 7.39 1.89
CA ARG A 186 5.28 8.06 0.60
C ARG A 186 6.28 7.63 -0.45
N GLY A 187 5.86 7.61 -1.71
CA GLY A 187 6.73 7.31 -2.85
C GLY A 187 7.25 5.86 -2.91
N ASN A 188 6.74 4.96 -2.07
CA ASN A 188 7.21 3.58 -2.03
C ASN A 188 6.65 2.77 -3.21
N THR A 189 7.46 1.84 -3.74
CA THR A 189 7.08 0.88 -4.79
C THR A 189 7.09 -0.54 -4.20
N LEU A 190 5.95 -1.23 -4.29
CA LEU A 190 5.67 -2.48 -3.57
C LEU A 190 5.08 -3.50 -4.54
N TRP A 191 5.77 -4.63 -4.79
CA TRP A 191 5.32 -5.60 -5.80
C TRP A 191 5.73 -7.04 -5.50
N ASP A 192 5.02 -8.00 -6.10
CA ASP A 192 5.17 -9.44 -5.87
C ASP A 192 4.95 -9.89 -4.41
N LEU A 193 4.14 -9.14 -3.67
CA LEU A 193 3.85 -9.38 -2.25
C LEU A 193 2.48 -10.02 -2.06
N ARG A 194 2.23 -10.51 -0.85
CA ARG A 194 0.87 -10.81 -0.41
C ARG A 194 0.13 -9.49 -0.31
N TYR A 195 0.53 -8.62 0.61
CA TYR A 195 -0.01 -7.27 0.73
C TYR A 195 1.08 -6.23 0.49
N GLY A 196 0.84 -5.25 -0.38
CA GLY A 196 1.75 -4.12 -0.53
C GLY A 196 1.89 -3.37 0.80
N VAL A 197 0.77 -2.88 1.33
CA VAL A 197 0.67 -2.30 2.68
C VAL A 197 -0.35 -3.07 3.51
N HIS A 198 -0.04 -3.35 4.77
CA HIS A 198 -0.92 -4.06 5.70
C HIS A 198 -1.05 -3.31 7.03
N TYR A 199 -2.27 -2.92 7.41
CA TYR A 199 -2.54 -2.29 8.71
C TYR A 199 -3.23 -3.24 9.68
N MET A 200 -2.81 -3.15 10.94
CA MET A 200 -3.53 -3.64 12.11
C MET A 200 -3.48 -2.58 13.22
N TYR A 201 -4.65 -2.09 13.64
CA TYR A 201 -4.80 -1.18 14.80
C TYR A 201 -3.91 0.08 14.72
N SER A 202 -3.84 0.74 13.56
CA SER A 202 -2.85 1.78 13.29
C SER A 202 -3.49 3.04 12.73
N HIS A 203 -3.49 4.12 13.52
CA HIS A 203 -4.36 5.30 13.32
C HIS A 203 -3.60 6.54 12.85
N ARG A 204 -4.28 7.53 12.28
CA ARG A 204 -3.67 8.84 11.94
C ARG A 204 -2.43 8.74 11.04
N ASN A 205 -2.42 7.74 10.17
CA ASN A 205 -1.30 7.48 9.26
C ASN A 205 -1.61 8.01 7.85
N ARG A 206 -0.54 8.31 7.10
CA ARG A 206 -0.62 8.90 5.76
C ARG A 206 0.07 7.98 4.75
N LEU A 207 -0.70 7.46 3.79
CA LEU A 207 -0.21 6.75 2.61
C LEU A 207 -0.34 7.69 1.41
N VAL A 208 0.78 8.22 0.90
CA VAL A 208 0.78 9.25 -0.14
C VAL A 208 1.66 8.88 -1.33
N ASN A 209 1.13 8.93 -2.56
CA ASN A 209 1.92 8.70 -3.79
C ASN A 209 2.69 7.35 -3.80
N ASN A 210 2.17 6.30 -3.15
CA ASN A 210 2.77 4.97 -3.22
C ASN A 210 2.24 4.21 -4.43
N THR A 211 2.99 3.20 -4.86
CA THR A 211 2.62 2.29 -5.95
C THR A 211 2.66 0.85 -5.45
N ALA A 212 1.52 0.16 -5.50
CA ALA A 212 1.39 -1.26 -5.14
C ALA A 212 0.85 -2.07 -6.33
N VAL A 213 1.72 -2.85 -6.97
CA VAL A 213 1.41 -3.58 -8.20
C VAL A 213 1.70 -5.07 -8.10
N ASP A 214 0.96 -5.90 -8.82
CA ASP A 214 1.21 -7.35 -8.90
C ASP A 214 1.24 -8.06 -7.53
N ASN A 215 0.44 -7.58 -6.57
CA ASN A 215 0.31 -8.19 -5.25
C ASN A 215 -0.98 -9.02 -5.13
N ASP A 216 -1.14 -9.78 -4.04
CA ASP A 216 -2.45 -10.39 -3.75
C ASP A 216 -3.48 -9.32 -3.34
N VAL A 217 -3.03 -8.27 -2.64
CA VAL A 217 -3.76 -7.03 -2.34
C VAL A 217 -2.78 -5.85 -2.37
N GLY A 218 -3.15 -4.73 -3.00
CA GLY A 218 -2.33 -3.52 -2.99
C GLY A 218 -2.23 -2.93 -1.58
N TYR A 219 -3.36 -2.46 -1.05
CA TYR A 219 -3.45 -1.82 0.26
C TYR A 219 -4.51 -2.52 1.12
N ALA A 220 -4.07 -3.28 2.13
CA ALA A 220 -4.91 -4.01 3.07
C ALA A 220 -5.01 -3.27 4.41
N LEU A 221 -6.03 -2.42 4.57
CA LEU A 221 -6.17 -1.53 5.73
C LEU A 221 -7.24 -2.08 6.67
N MET A 222 -6.86 -2.35 7.93
CA MET A 222 -7.76 -2.98 8.90
C MET A 222 -7.75 -2.30 10.27
N LEU A 223 -8.94 -2.22 10.87
CA LEU A 223 -9.16 -1.89 12.28
C LEU A 223 -8.51 -0.54 12.66
N SER A 224 -8.70 0.48 11.84
CA SER A 224 -7.95 1.73 11.91
C SER A 224 -8.81 2.94 11.57
N GLU A 225 -8.63 4.07 12.25
CA GLU A 225 -9.36 5.32 12.01
C GLU A 225 -8.43 6.49 11.64
N GLU A 226 -9.03 7.54 11.08
CA GLU A 226 -8.36 8.81 10.74
C GLU A 226 -7.16 8.63 9.80
N ILE A 227 -7.24 7.72 8.83
CA ILE A 227 -6.15 7.49 7.87
C ILE A 227 -6.31 8.34 6.62
N GLU A 228 -5.20 8.75 6.02
CA GLU A 228 -5.17 9.42 4.72
C GLU A 228 -4.55 8.51 3.67
N VAL A 229 -5.33 8.14 2.65
CA VAL A 229 -4.89 7.35 1.50
C VAL A 229 -5.03 8.24 0.26
N VAL A 230 -3.93 8.89 -0.12
CA VAL A 230 -3.94 9.97 -1.11
C VAL A 230 -3.03 9.69 -2.30
N ASN A 231 -3.57 9.78 -3.51
CA ASN A 231 -2.81 9.69 -4.77
C ASN A 231 -1.97 8.40 -4.92
N ASN A 232 -2.42 7.30 -4.32
CA ASN A 232 -1.74 6.01 -4.46
C ASN A 232 -2.21 5.28 -5.72
N THR A 233 -1.36 4.41 -6.25
CA THR A 233 -1.67 3.53 -7.37
C THR A 233 -1.73 2.09 -6.90
N ALA A 234 -2.85 1.40 -7.18
CA ALA A 234 -2.97 -0.04 -7.01
C ALA A 234 -3.34 -0.68 -8.35
N ALA A 235 -2.44 -1.45 -8.95
CA ALA A 235 -2.66 -2.03 -10.27
C ALA A 235 -2.41 -3.54 -10.30
N ASN A 236 -3.23 -4.26 -11.08
CA ASN A 236 -3.07 -5.69 -11.34
C ASN A 236 -2.91 -6.56 -10.07
N ASN A 237 -3.59 -6.19 -8.98
CA ASN A 237 -3.57 -7.02 -7.77
C ASN A 237 -4.61 -8.13 -7.92
N THR A 238 -4.15 -9.34 -8.28
CA THR A 238 -5.01 -10.45 -8.73
C THR A 238 -4.88 -11.74 -7.92
N GLY A 239 -4.21 -11.72 -6.76
CA GLY A 239 -4.12 -12.90 -5.89
C GLY A 239 -5.48 -13.34 -5.32
N THR A 240 -5.47 -14.21 -4.30
CA THR A 240 -6.69 -14.90 -3.80
C THR A 240 -7.89 -13.97 -3.54
N SER A 241 -7.64 -12.73 -3.12
CA SER A 241 -8.71 -11.75 -2.88
C SER A 241 -8.68 -10.55 -3.85
N GLY A 242 -7.50 -10.23 -4.41
CA GLY A 242 -7.31 -9.33 -5.55
C GLY A 242 -7.81 -7.91 -5.35
N HIS A 243 -7.57 -7.33 -4.18
CA HIS A 243 -8.05 -5.98 -3.86
C HIS A 243 -7.01 -4.92 -4.25
N GLY A 244 -7.44 -3.83 -4.86
CA GLY A 244 -6.62 -2.61 -4.96
C GLY A 244 -6.51 -1.96 -3.57
N LEU A 245 -7.66 -1.63 -2.99
CA LEU A 245 -7.81 -1.10 -1.63
C LEU A 245 -8.86 -1.90 -0.86
N LEU A 246 -8.42 -2.57 0.20
CA LEU A 246 -9.27 -3.26 1.17
C LEU A 246 -9.40 -2.38 2.42
N LEU A 247 -10.63 -1.96 2.72
CA LEU A 247 -11.02 -1.21 3.91
C LEU A 247 -11.85 -2.14 4.81
N LYS A 248 -11.27 -2.58 5.92
CA LYS A 248 -11.96 -3.45 6.88
C LYS A 248 -12.02 -2.77 8.24
N ARG A 249 -13.18 -2.23 8.60
CA ARG A 249 -13.36 -1.43 9.81
C ARG A 249 -12.40 -0.24 9.79
N ILE A 250 -12.56 0.57 8.75
CA ILE A 250 -11.86 1.83 8.57
C ILE A 250 -12.86 2.96 8.73
N ASP A 251 -12.58 3.88 9.65
CA ASP A 251 -13.54 4.93 10.01
C ASP A 251 -12.91 6.32 9.93
N TYR A 252 -13.73 7.35 9.69
CA TYR A 252 -13.32 8.78 9.71
C TYR A 252 -12.10 9.11 8.85
N SER A 253 -11.96 8.45 7.71
CA SER A 253 -10.74 8.47 6.89
C SER A 253 -10.94 9.16 5.54
N MET A 254 -9.84 9.61 4.94
CA MET A 254 -9.83 10.23 3.60
C MET A 254 -9.16 9.29 2.59
N ILE A 255 -9.92 8.89 1.57
CA ILE A 255 -9.46 8.07 0.45
C ILE A 255 -9.64 8.89 -0.82
N ARG A 256 -8.57 9.53 -1.28
CA ARG A 256 -8.66 10.57 -2.31
C ARG A 256 -7.62 10.43 -3.43
N GLY A 257 -8.00 10.68 -4.68
CA GLY A 257 -7.03 10.80 -5.78
C GLY A 257 -6.37 9.49 -6.19
N ASN A 258 -6.81 8.35 -5.66
CA ASN A 258 -6.15 7.06 -5.89
C ASN A 258 -6.52 6.50 -7.27
N THR A 259 -5.58 5.82 -7.89
CA THR A 259 -5.72 5.16 -9.20
C THR A 259 -5.72 3.65 -8.99
N LEU A 260 -6.89 3.02 -9.17
CA LEU A 260 -7.15 1.61 -8.88
C LEU A 260 -7.51 0.89 -10.18
N VAL A 261 -6.54 0.17 -10.75
CA VAL A 261 -6.59 -0.32 -12.13
C VAL A 261 -6.49 -1.85 -12.20
N ASP A 262 -7.38 -2.49 -12.94
CA ASP A 262 -7.31 -3.93 -13.27
C ASP A 262 -7.16 -4.87 -12.07
N ASN A 263 -7.72 -4.51 -10.92
CA ASN A 263 -7.80 -5.39 -9.75
C ASN A 263 -9.05 -6.28 -9.83
N GLN A 264 -9.09 -7.38 -9.07
CA GLN A 264 -10.37 -8.10 -8.91
C GLN A 264 -11.42 -7.22 -8.22
N ARG A 265 -11.01 -6.37 -7.30
CA ARG A 265 -11.86 -5.34 -6.69
C ARG A 265 -11.05 -4.06 -6.53
N GLY A 266 -11.52 -2.95 -7.10
CA GLY A 266 -10.86 -1.65 -6.93
C GLY A 266 -10.87 -1.26 -5.45
N ILE A 267 -12.05 -1.01 -4.89
CA ILE A 267 -12.27 -0.79 -3.46
C ILE A 267 -13.16 -1.90 -2.91
N TYR A 268 -12.78 -2.48 -1.78
CA TYR A 268 -13.63 -3.34 -0.97
C TYR A 268 -13.77 -2.75 0.43
N SER A 269 -14.98 -2.33 0.78
CA SER A 269 -15.31 -1.80 2.10
C SER A 269 -16.17 -2.78 2.87
N LEU A 270 -15.71 -3.12 4.08
CA LEU A 270 -16.34 -4.07 4.99
C LEU A 270 -16.44 -3.46 6.38
N ASN A 271 -17.67 -3.18 6.80
CA ASN A 271 -17.99 -2.63 8.13
C ASN A 271 -17.18 -1.37 8.46
N SER A 272 -17.08 -0.46 7.49
CA SER A 272 -16.34 0.80 7.57
C SER A 272 -17.33 1.97 7.57
N ALA A 273 -17.03 3.08 8.24
CA ALA A 273 -17.99 4.16 8.40
C ALA A 273 -17.40 5.56 8.24
N ASP A 274 -18.24 6.47 7.75
CA ASP A 274 -17.97 7.91 7.78
C ASP A 274 -16.64 8.31 7.09
N ASN A 275 -16.28 7.67 5.97
CA ASN A 275 -15.08 8.04 5.21
C ASN A 275 -15.41 8.94 4.02
N GLU A 276 -14.43 9.74 3.61
CA GLU A 276 -14.47 10.56 2.40
C GLU A 276 -13.74 9.86 1.25
N ILE A 277 -14.50 9.31 0.31
CA ILE A 277 -13.98 8.59 -0.86
C ILE A 277 -14.17 9.47 -2.09
N THR A 278 -13.17 10.28 -2.41
CA THR A 278 -13.33 11.36 -3.40
C THR A 278 -12.28 11.37 -4.50
N ASP A 279 -12.69 11.75 -5.71
CA ASP A 279 -11.79 11.95 -6.86
C ASP A 279 -10.82 10.75 -7.09
N ASN A 280 -11.29 9.52 -6.92
CA ASN A 280 -10.53 8.31 -7.25
C ASN A 280 -10.87 7.82 -8.67
N LEU A 281 -9.89 7.25 -9.37
CA LEU A 281 -10.08 6.55 -10.63
C LEU A 281 -10.15 5.04 -10.38
N LEU A 282 -11.30 4.44 -10.71
CA LEU A 282 -11.52 2.99 -10.67
C LEU A 282 -11.70 2.49 -12.10
N LEU A 283 -10.63 1.92 -12.66
CA LEU A 283 -10.54 1.57 -14.08
C LEU A 283 -10.36 0.05 -14.27
N GLY A 284 -11.19 -0.57 -15.12
CA GLY A 284 -10.97 -1.95 -15.59
C GLY A 284 -11.11 -3.07 -14.55
N ASN A 285 -11.48 -2.77 -13.30
CA ASN A 285 -11.59 -3.77 -12.25
C ASN A 285 -12.75 -4.75 -12.49
N GLN A 286 -12.67 -5.99 -11.96
CA GLN A 286 -13.81 -6.92 -12.03
C GLN A 286 -15.01 -6.40 -11.25
N ILE A 287 -14.76 -5.75 -10.11
CA ILE A 287 -15.72 -4.92 -9.39
C ILE A 287 -15.04 -3.60 -9.07
N GLY A 288 -15.64 -2.46 -9.44
CA GLY A 288 -15.11 -1.14 -9.09
C GLY A 288 -15.11 -0.95 -7.58
N PHE A 289 -16.29 -0.90 -6.97
CA PHE A 289 -16.46 -0.78 -5.51
C PHE A 289 -17.41 -1.87 -4.99
N HIS A 290 -16.91 -2.71 -4.09
CA HIS A 290 -17.73 -3.63 -3.28
C HIS A 290 -17.96 -3.07 -1.86
N LEU A 291 -19.21 -2.78 -1.52
CA LEU A 291 -19.64 -2.36 -0.18
C LEU A 291 -20.42 -3.49 0.51
N THR A 292 -20.11 -3.80 1.77
CA THR A 292 -20.74 -4.91 2.51
C THR A 292 -20.67 -4.78 4.05
N ALA A 293 -21.46 -5.61 4.73
CA ALA A 293 -21.50 -5.82 6.18
C ALA A 293 -21.61 -4.54 7.03
N GLY A 294 -22.60 -3.70 6.74
CA GLY A 294 -22.91 -2.53 7.57
C GLY A 294 -22.04 -1.31 7.29
N THR A 295 -21.21 -1.32 6.24
CA THR A 295 -20.57 -0.09 5.76
C THR A 295 -21.62 0.99 5.50
N SER A 296 -21.43 2.18 6.06
CA SER A 296 -22.42 3.27 6.02
C SER A 296 -21.75 4.64 6.22
N GLY A 297 -22.46 5.74 5.97
CA GLY A 297 -21.92 7.11 6.19
C GLY A 297 -20.85 7.56 5.18
N GLU A 298 -20.51 6.74 4.19
CA GLU A 298 -19.48 7.06 3.19
C GLU A 298 -19.88 8.24 2.29
N ARG A 299 -19.00 9.23 2.16
CA ARG A 299 -19.13 10.31 1.18
C ARG A 299 -18.38 9.97 -0.09
N VAL A 300 -19.09 9.48 -1.10
CA VAL A 300 -18.51 9.03 -2.38
C VAL A 300 -18.84 10.02 -3.50
N VAL A 301 -17.88 10.89 -3.88
CA VAL A 301 -18.11 12.00 -4.84
C VAL A 301 -16.91 12.24 -5.75
N GLY A 302 -17.14 12.58 -7.02
CA GLY A 302 -16.09 12.96 -7.97
C GLY A 302 -15.23 11.79 -8.48
N ASN A 303 -15.55 10.56 -8.10
CA ASN A 303 -14.83 9.38 -8.56
C ASN A 303 -15.20 9.06 -10.01
N SER A 304 -14.30 8.37 -10.72
CA SER A 304 -14.55 7.87 -12.07
C SER A 304 -14.55 6.35 -12.10
N PHE A 305 -15.71 5.77 -12.41
CA PHE A 305 -15.89 4.34 -12.60
C PHE A 305 -15.90 4.05 -14.08
N VAL A 306 -14.81 3.48 -14.60
CA VAL A 306 -14.60 3.32 -16.04
C VAL A 306 -14.28 1.88 -16.39
N GLY A 307 -15.04 1.28 -17.31
CA GLY A 307 -14.71 -0.03 -17.88
C GLY A 307 -14.65 -1.20 -16.88
N ASN A 308 -15.13 -1.02 -15.65
CA ASN A 308 -15.21 -2.09 -14.67
C ASN A 308 -16.26 -3.11 -15.13
N ARG A 309 -16.01 -4.42 -14.98
CA ARG A 309 -17.01 -5.45 -15.35
C ARG A 309 -18.33 -5.25 -14.59
N ARG A 310 -18.24 -4.74 -13.37
CA ARG A 310 -19.36 -4.22 -12.60
C ARG A 310 -18.89 -3.02 -11.80
N HIS A 311 -19.52 -1.86 -12.00
CA HIS A 311 -19.12 -0.64 -11.29
C HIS A 311 -19.26 -0.77 -9.78
N VAL A 312 -20.40 -1.30 -9.29
CA VAL A 312 -20.65 -1.48 -7.85
C VAL A 312 -21.26 -2.84 -7.54
N GLN A 313 -20.79 -3.46 -6.46
CA GLN A 313 -21.50 -4.54 -5.78
C GLN A 313 -21.86 -4.06 -4.37
N ALA A 314 -23.16 -3.86 -4.12
CA ALA A 314 -23.65 -3.46 -2.80
C ALA A 314 -24.38 -4.62 -2.11
N VAL A 315 -23.86 -5.06 -0.98
CA VAL A 315 -24.49 -6.05 -0.09
C VAL A 315 -24.96 -5.31 1.16
N THR A 316 -26.15 -4.71 1.06
CA THR A 316 -26.71 -3.80 2.06
C THR A 316 -28.24 -3.85 2.03
N SER A 317 -28.85 -3.50 3.17
CA SER A 317 -30.29 -3.27 3.33
C SER A 317 -30.69 -1.81 3.14
N ASP A 318 -29.71 -0.90 3.06
CA ASP A 318 -29.95 0.54 3.04
C ASP A 318 -29.72 1.11 1.64
N THR A 319 -30.23 2.32 1.42
CA THR A 319 -29.91 3.10 0.22
C THR A 319 -28.74 4.02 0.53
N HIS A 320 -27.68 3.93 -0.27
CA HIS A 320 -26.50 4.79 -0.20
C HIS A 320 -26.55 5.84 -1.31
N VAL A 321 -26.46 7.11 -0.91
CA VAL A 321 -26.53 8.26 -1.81
C VAL A 321 -25.09 8.72 -2.09
N TRP A 322 -24.59 8.41 -3.30
CA TRP A 322 -23.21 8.65 -3.70
C TRP A 322 -23.11 9.89 -4.59
N ASN A 323 -23.43 11.03 -3.99
CA ASN A 323 -23.27 12.35 -4.58
C ASN A 323 -23.23 13.43 -3.49
N GLY A 324 -22.65 14.59 -3.83
CA GLY A 324 -22.74 15.80 -3.04
C GLY A 324 -24.00 16.60 -3.34
N SER A 325 -24.04 17.85 -2.89
CA SER A 325 -25.16 18.77 -3.14
C SER A 325 -25.30 19.18 -4.61
N GLU A 326 -24.19 19.25 -5.34
CA GLU A 326 -24.13 19.83 -6.70
C GLU A 326 -23.59 18.84 -7.74
N ARG A 327 -22.91 17.77 -7.32
CA ARG A 327 -22.29 16.81 -8.25
C ARG A 327 -22.11 15.44 -7.63
N GLY A 328 -22.07 14.42 -8.46
CA GLY A 328 -21.89 13.01 -8.11
C GLY A 328 -20.59 12.43 -8.65
N ASN A 329 -20.68 11.24 -9.20
CA ASN A 329 -19.55 10.50 -9.78
C ASN A 329 -19.72 10.33 -11.29
N TYR A 330 -18.62 10.04 -11.98
CA TYR A 330 -18.65 9.66 -13.38
C TYR A 330 -18.78 8.14 -13.53
N TRP A 331 -19.67 7.70 -14.42
CA TRP A 331 -19.94 6.29 -14.70
C TRP A 331 -19.92 6.06 -16.21
N SER A 332 -19.02 5.20 -16.70
CA SER A 332 -18.83 5.02 -18.14
C SER A 332 -20.04 4.46 -18.90
N ASP A 333 -21.01 3.87 -18.20
CA ASP A 333 -22.21 3.25 -18.77
C ASP A 333 -23.53 3.95 -18.34
N ALA A 334 -23.46 5.10 -17.65
CA ALA A 334 -24.66 5.80 -17.20
C ALA A 334 -25.52 6.31 -18.37
N GLY A 335 -24.92 6.63 -19.51
CA GLY A 335 -25.63 7.29 -20.60
C GLY A 335 -26.23 8.62 -20.12
N ALA A 336 -25.35 9.48 -19.59
CA ALA A 336 -25.69 10.79 -19.04
C ALA A 336 -26.45 11.65 -20.06
N ALA A 337 -27.38 12.46 -19.56
CA ALA A 337 -28.12 13.44 -20.34
C ALA A 337 -28.06 14.78 -19.58
N ASP A 338 -27.14 15.62 -20.01
CA ASP A 338 -26.92 16.98 -19.51
C ASP A 338 -27.64 17.94 -20.46
N LEU A 339 -28.79 18.46 -20.02
CA LEU A 339 -29.69 19.25 -20.87
C LEU A 339 -29.42 20.76 -20.77
N ASP A 340 -28.78 21.22 -19.70
CA ASP A 340 -28.45 22.62 -19.47
C ASP A 340 -26.94 22.94 -19.56
N ASP A 341 -26.12 21.96 -19.92
CA ASP A 341 -24.67 22.06 -20.20
C ASP A 341 -23.87 22.48 -18.94
N ASP A 342 -24.31 22.02 -17.76
CA ASP A 342 -23.66 22.31 -16.47
C ASP A 342 -22.62 21.24 -16.05
N GLY A 343 -22.51 20.15 -16.81
CA GLY A 343 -21.62 19.02 -16.59
C GLY A 343 -22.22 17.90 -15.73
N VAL A 344 -23.47 18.01 -15.31
CA VAL A 344 -24.23 17.05 -14.49
C VAL A 344 -25.40 16.49 -15.30
N SER A 345 -25.74 15.23 -15.05
CA SER A 345 -26.82 14.53 -15.73
C SER A 345 -28.16 14.71 -15.00
N GLU A 346 -29.20 15.04 -15.76
CA GLU A 346 -30.58 15.17 -15.26
C GLU A 346 -31.21 13.81 -14.94
N LEU A 347 -30.58 12.75 -15.43
CA LEU A 347 -30.91 11.38 -15.12
C LEU A 347 -30.04 10.90 -13.95
N ARG A 348 -30.70 10.49 -12.86
CA ARG A 348 -30.06 9.73 -11.80
C ARG A 348 -29.57 8.38 -12.31
N TYR A 349 -28.54 7.83 -11.66
CA TYR A 349 -27.95 6.55 -11.99
C TYR A 349 -27.95 5.61 -10.77
N ARG A 350 -28.18 4.31 -11.00
CA ARG A 350 -28.16 3.27 -9.96
C ARG A 350 -27.18 2.17 -10.36
N PRO A 351 -25.90 2.23 -9.92
CA PRO A 351 -24.91 1.19 -10.24
C PRO A 351 -25.17 -0.13 -9.51
N ALA A 352 -26.03 -0.11 -8.48
CA ALA A 352 -26.47 -1.29 -7.75
C ALA A 352 -27.97 -1.16 -7.45
N GLY A 353 -28.81 -1.34 -8.46
CA GLY A 353 -30.28 -1.24 -8.38
C GLY A 353 -30.98 -2.59 -8.25
N LEU A 354 -32.28 -2.62 -8.56
CA LEU A 354 -33.13 -3.82 -8.49
C LEU A 354 -32.65 -4.93 -9.43
N VAL A 355 -32.18 -4.58 -10.64
CA VAL A 355 -31.64 -5.55 -11.59
C VAL A 355 -30.39 -6.23 -11.03
N GLU A 356 -29.46 -5.46 -10.48
CA GLU A 356 -28.24 -5.99 -9.86
C GLU A 356 -28.56 -6.87 -8.65
N LYS A 357 -29.54 -6.46 -7.83
CA LYS A 357 -30.04 -7.25 -6.72
C LYS A 357 -30.62 -8.59 -7.20
N LEU A 358 -31.48 -8.57 -8.22
CA LEU A 358 -32.10 -9.76 -8.78
C LEU A 358 -31.06 -10.74 -9.32
N VAL A 359 -30.09 -10.23 -10.10
CA VAL A 359 -29.00 -11.04 -10.66
C VAL A 359 -28.13 -11.65 -9.57
N ARG A 360 -27.87 -10.90 -8.48
CA ARG A 360 -27.13 -11.41 -7.32
C ARG A 360 -27.88 -12.53 -6.60
N GLU A 361 -29.18 -12.36 -6.36
CA GLU A 361 -30.02 -13.34 -5.67
C GLU A 361 -30.34 -14.56 -6.55
N ASN A 362 -30.36 -14.37 -7.88
CA ASN A 362 -30.65 -15.39 -8.88
C ASN A 362 -29.61 -15.34 -10.01
N PRO A 363 -28.43 -15.97 -9.86
CA PRO A 363 -27.35 -15.88 -10.84
C PRO A 363 -27.74 -16.30 -12.26
N ALA A 364 -28.71 -17.21 -12.42
CA ALA A 364 -29.24 -17.61 -13.72
C ALA A 364 -29.90 -16.44 -14.49
N ALA A 365 -30.37 -15.40 -13.80
CA ALA A 365 -30.96 -14.22 -14.42
C ALA A 365 -29.94 -13.32 -15.13
N ALA A 366 -28.63 -13.53 -14.92
CA ALA A 366 -27.57 -12.78 -15.60
C ALA A 366 -27.63 -12.90 -17.14
N VAL A 367 -28.22 -13.98 -17.68
CA VAL A 367 -28.41 -14.14 -19.13
C VAL A 367 -29.37 -13.10 -19.72
N PHE A 368 -30.18 -12.44 -18.88
CA PHE A 368 -31.16 -11.44 -19.28
C PHE A 368 -30.70 -10.00 -19.04
N THR A 369 -29.45 -9.76 -18.60
CA THR A 369 -28.97 -8.41 -18.23
C THR A 369 -29.06 -7.40 -19.37
N ASN A 370 -28.95 -7.86 -20.62
CA ASN A 370 -29.08 -7.04 -21.83
C ASN A 370 -30.45 -7.20 -22.52
N SER A 371 -31.45 -7.75 -21.84
CA SER A 371 -32.79 -7.95 -22.40
C SER A 371 -33.61 -6.65 -22.36
N PRO A 372 -34.57 -6.47 -23.29
CA PRO A 372 -35.47 -5.31 -23.26
C PRO A 372 -36.26 -5.15 -21.95
N ALA A 373 -36.55 -6.26 -21.27
CA ALA A 373 -37.26 -6.23 -19.99
C ALA A 373 -36.41 -5.60 -18.88
N PHE A 374 -35.13 -5.97 -18.78
CA PHE A 374 -34.24 -5.39 -17.77
C PHE A 374 -33.92 -3.93 -18.10
N GLU A 375 -33.78 -3.59 -19.38
CA GLU A 375 -33.61 -2.21 -19.81
C GLU A 375 -34.83 -1.33 -19.46
N ALA A 376 -36.05 -1.87 -19.60
CA ALA A 376 -37.26 -1.17 -19.17
C ALA A 376 -37.27 -0.91 -17.65
N ILE A 377 -36.81 -1.88 -16.84
CA ILE A 377 -36.67 -1.70 -15.38
C ILE A 377 -35.64 -0.61 -15.08
N ARG A 378 -34.43 -0.66 -15.68
CA ARG A 378 -33.41 0.37 -15.49
C ARG A 378 -33.92 1.75 -15.86
N ARG A 379 -34.63 1.87 -16.98
CA ARG A 379 -35.21 3.15 -17.43
C ARG A 379 -36.26 3.67 -16.44
N ALA A 380 -37.11 2.80 -15.91
CA ALA A 380 -38.06 3.15 -14.86
C ALA A 380 -37.34 3.59 -13.57
N GLU A 381 -36.26 2.92 -13.19
CA GLU A 381 -35.41 3.31 -12.04
C GLU A 381 -34.72 4.66 -12.24
N ARG A 382 -34.50 5.12 -13.48
CA ARG A 382 -33.93 6.45 -13.74
C ARG A 382 -34.98 7.56 -13.65
N THR A 383 -36.21 7.32 -14.09
CA THR A 383 -37.22 8.37 -14.27
C THR A 383 -38.27 8.44 -13.16
N LEU A 384 -38.61 7.31 -12.55
CA LEU A 384 -39.71 7.23 -11.59
C LEU A 384 -39.15 7.14 -10.17
N PRO A 385 -39.61 7.96 -9.21
CA PRO A 385 -39.25 7.83 -7.79
C PRO A 385 -39.94 6.61 -7.14
N ILE A 386 -39.84 5.44 -7.78
CA ILE A 386 -40.41 4.19 -7.29
C ILE A 386 -39.41 3.56 -6.34
N VAL A 387 -39.74 3.63 -5.04
CA VAL A 387 -39.19 2.88 -3.90
C VAL A 387 -37.69 3.15 -3.62
N ASP A 388 -37.37 3.47 -2.37
CA ASP A 388 -36.01 3.43 -1.83
C ASP A 388 -35.51 1.98 -1.81
N ALA A 389 -35.18 1.46 -2.98
CA ALA A 389 -34.63 0.13 -3.14
C ALA A 389 -33.20 0.14 -2.57
N PRO A 390 -32.88 -0.82 -1.68
CA PRO A 390 -31.53 -0.96 -1.13
C PRO A 390 -30.48 -1.04 -2.23
N GLY A 391 -29.32 -0.41 -2.00
CA GLY A 391 -28.25 -0.34 -2.98
C GLY A 391 -27.62 1.04 -3.05
N VAL A 392 -27.19 1.45 -4.25
CA VAL A 392 -26.50 2.72 -4.48
C VAL A 392 -27.26 3.53 -5.51
N VAL A 393 -27.41 4.84 -5.24
CA VAL A 393 -27.96 5.83 -6.16
C VAL A 393 -27.05 7.05 -6.21
N ASP A 394 -26.88 7.58 -7.41
CA ASP A 394 -26.23 8.85 -7.68
C ASP A 394 -27.26 9.75 -8.38
N TYR A 395 -27.68 10.85 -7.73
CA TYR A 395 -28.65 11.78 -8.32
C TYR A 395 -28.03 12.84 -9.21
N HIS A 396 -26.70 13.00 -9.17
CA HIS A 396 -25.99 14.02 -9.94
C HIS A 396 -24.82 13.40 -10.73
N PRO A 397 -25.04 12.35 -11.56
CA PRO A 397 -23.93 11.75 -12.30
C PRO A 397 -23.22 12.77 -13.18
N LEU A 398 -21.90 12.71 -13.26
CA LEU A 398 -21.12 13.62 -14.11
C LEU A 398 -21.24 13.20 -15.58
N GLU A 399 -21.35 14.18 -16.50
CA GLU A 399 -21.37 13.96 -17.95
C GLU A 399 -20.00 13.41 -18.44
N ARG A 400 -18.91 13.94 -17.87
CA ARG A 400 -17.53 13.59 -18.25
C ARG A 400 -16.71 13.16 -17.04
N SER A 401 -15.74 12.29 -17.30
CA SER A 401 -14.77 11.90 -16.28
C SER A 401 -13.87 13.09 -15.94
N PRO A 402 -13.66 13.41 -14.65
CA PRO A 402 -12.63 14.35 -14.22
C PRO A 402 -11.20 13.79 -14.32
N HIS A 403 -11.01 12.56 -14.80
CA HIS A 403 -9.70 11.90 -14.91
C HIS A 403 -9.34 11.58 -16.36
N ASP A 404 -8.06 11.75 -16.72
CA ASP A 404 -7.51 11.40 -18.04
C ASP A 404 -7.25 9.88 -18.17
N TRP A 405 -8.30 9.08 -18.05
CA TRP A 405 -8.19 7.61 -18.02
C TRP A 405 -7.77 6.99 -19.36
N ARG A 406 -7.94 7.69 -20.48
CA ARG A 406 -7.60 7.16 -21.82
C ARG A 406 -6.10 6.97 -22.00
N ASP A 407 -5.28 7.74 -21.29
CA ASP A 407 -3.82 7.65 -21.34
C ASP A 407 -3.32 6.27 -20.85
N HIS A 408 -4.09 5.58 -20.01
CA HIS A 408 -3.77 4.21 -19.58
C HIS A 408 -3.82 3.21 -20.74
N TYR A 409 -4.71 3.40 -21.72
CA TYR A 409 -4.83 2.51 -22.89
C TYR A 409 -4.00 2.96 -24.09
N ALA A 410 -3.52 4.20 -24.09
CA ALA A 410 -2.67 4.72 -25.16
C ALA A 410 -1.23 4.17 -25.06
N ARG A 411 -0.74 3.93 -23.83
CA ARG A 411 0.61 3.39 -23.59
C ARG A 411 0.79 1.94 -24.06
N ASP A 412 -0.27 1.14 -24.03
CA ASP A 412 -0.24 -0.28 -24.47
C ASP A 412 -0.30 -0.48 -26.00
N ARG A 413 -0.38 0.60 -26.80
CA ARG A 413 -0.48 0.51 -28.27
C ARG A 413 0.83 0.83 -29.00
N ASP A 414 1.84 1.31 -28.30
CA ASP A 414 3.12 1.73 -28.86
C ASP A 414 4.31 0.79 -28.51
N ASP A 415 4.06 -0.31 -27.79
CA ASP A 415 4.97 -1.46 -27.59
C ASP A 415 4.44 -2.71 -28.33
#